data_AF-F7YCA4-F1
#
_entry.id   AF-F7YCA4-F1
#
_cell.length_a   1.000
_cell.length_b   1.000
_cell.length_c   1.000
_cell.angle_alpha   90.00
_cell.angle_beta   90.00
_cell.angle_gamma   90.00
#
_symmetry.space_group_name_H-M   'P 1'
#
loop_
_entity.id
_entity.type
_entity.pdbx_description
1 polymer ?
#
loop_
_entity_poly.entity_id
_entity_poly.type
_entity_poly.pdbx_seq_one_letter_code
_entity_poly.pdbx_strand_id
1 'polypeptide(L)'
;MVGTLTAMVAIPMFILNSLAGIVGGIWLIYLGEWKLVVAGFLVAVAAPFWASLLILPGLLFAVPAAAALERGDGVIGTLLASLTGLWSYGVVTVWCLAAFWYVPQHWHRGEPIFPFLLFSYAVATGPWAVVAQKDAQSGGGEAARLTTSGACIGSALFMGYVLLSRRPDFMTAIWFVIVPMALMFLFSVFAVIVDARQQARRQRGAW
;
A
#
# COMPACT_ATOMS: atom_id res chain seq x y z
N MET A 1 -3.28 22.18 -12.33
CA MET A 1 -4.47 21.77 -11.55
C MET A 1 -4.36 20.35 -11.00
N VAL A 2 -3.91 19.36 -11.78
CA VAL A 2 -3.65 17.99 -11.26
C VAL A 2 -2.58 18.00 -10.15
N GLY A 3 -1.45 18.68 -10.35
CA GLY A 3 -0.36 18.73 -9.35
C GLY A 3 -0.75 19.31 -7.99
N THR A 4 -1.67 20.28 -7.93
CA THR A 4 -2.14 20.88 -6.67
C THR A 4 -3.08 19.94 -5.90
N LEU A 5 -3.95 19.21 -6.59
CA LEU A 5 -4.82 18.19 -5.97
C LEU A 5 -4.02 17.00 -5.44
N THR A 6 -3.01 16.54 -6.19
CA THR A 6 -2.10 15.49 -5.72
C THR A 6 -1.32 15.93 -4.50
N ALA A 7 -0.83 17.18 -4.47
CA ALA A 7 -0.13 17.74 -3.31
C ALA A 7 -1.03 17.84 -2.07
N MET A 8 -2.31 18.22 -2.22
CA MET A 8 -3.26 18.29 -1.10
C MET A 8 -3.48 16.95 -0.39
N VAL A 9 -3.39 15.82 -1.11
CA VAL A 9 -3.54 14.47 -0.54
C VAL A 9 -2.20 13.87 -0.13
N ALA A 10 -1.14 14.14 -0.89
CA ALA A 10 0.18 13.58 -0.65
C ALA A 10 0.88 14.21 0.57
N ILE A 11 0.71 15.51 0.81
CA ILE A 11 1.36 16.21 1.92
C ILE A 11 0.88 15.67 3.29
N PRO A 12 -0.43 15.56 3.57
CA PRO A 12 -0.90 14.97 4.82
C PRO A 12 -0.44 13.53 4.99
N MET A 13 -0.46 12.73 3.92
CA MET A 13 -0.03 11.33 3.97
C MET A 13 1.47 11.18 4.21
N PHE A 14 2.29 12.05 3.64
CA PHE A 14 3.73 12.07 3.86
C PHE A 14 4.07 12.47 5.31
N ILE A 15 3.38 13.50 5.81
CA ILE A 15 3.48 13.94 7.20
C ILE A 15 3.03 12.80 8.13
N LEU A 16 1.89 12.17 7.85
CA LEU A 16 1.37 11.07 8.66
C LEU A 16 2.33 9.86 8.64
N ASN A 17 2.88 9.47 7.49
CA ASN A 17 3.87 8.38 7.40
C ASN A 17 5.14 8.67 8.19
N SER A 18 5.66 9.89 8.12
CA SER A 18 6.92 10.26 8.78
C SER A 18 6.72 10.46 10.29
N LEU A 19 5.66 11.18 10.68
CA LEU A 19 5.33 11.41 12.08
C LEU A 19 4.87 10.13 12.77
N ALA A 20 4.16 9.24 12.08
CA ALA A 20 3.65 8.02 12.69
C ALA A 20 4.77 7.13 13.22
N GLY A 21 5.84 6.97 12.43
CA GLY A 21 7.02 6.20 12.85
C GLY A 21 7.77 6.87 14.01
N ILE A 22 8.03 8.17 13.89
CA ILE A 22 8.84 8.91 14.88
C ILE A 22 8.06 9.07 16.20
N VAL A 23 6.84 9.61 16.14
CA VAL A 23 6.02 9.88 17.33
C VAL A 23 5.59 8.55 17.97
N GLY A 24 5.16 7.57 17.17
CA GLY A 24 4.74 6.26 17.68
C GLY A 24 5.90 5.50 18.31
N GLY A 25 7.06 5.50 17.65
CA GLY A 25 8.28 4.86 18.14
C GLY A 25 8.81 5.50 19.43
N ILE A 26 8.96 6.83 19.48
CA ILE A 26 9.45 7.54 20.67
C ILE A 26 8.49 7.33 21.85
N TRP A 27 7.19 7.32 21.60
CA TRP A 27 6.21 7.13 22.66
C TRP A 27 6.23 5.69 23.20
N LEU A 28 6.40 4.68 22.34
CA LEU A 28 6.59 3.30 22.78
C LEU A 28 7.88 3.10 23.58
N ILE A 29 8.96 3.81 23.23
CA ILE A 29 10.19 3.84 24.03
C ILE A 29 9.88 4.34 25.45
N TYR A 30 9.09 5.42 25.56
CA TYR A 30 8.70 5.97 26.86
C TYR A 30 7.81 5.02 27.68
N LEU A 31 6.95 4.24 27.01
CA LEU A 31 6.14 3.18 27.65
C LEU A 31 6.98 1.95 28.06
N GLY A 32 8.27 1.89 27.71
CA GLY A 32 9.15 0.78 28.04
C GLY A 32 9.06 -0.41 27.07
N GLU A 33 8.33 -0.27 25.97
CA GLU A 33 8.13 -1.31 24.94
C GLU A 33 9.30 -1.38 23.95
N TRP A 34 10.52 -1.45 24.48
CA TRP A 34 11.77 -1.45 23.72
C TRP A 34 11.87 -2.59 22.70
N LYS A 35 11.32 -3.77 23.04
CA LYS A 35 11.31 -4.93 22.13
C LYS A 35 10.53 -4.63 20.86
N LEU A 36 9.38 -3.97 20.98
CA LEU A 36 8.52 -3.65 19.85
C LEU A 36 9.15 -2.59 18.95
N VAL A 37 9.81 -1.60 19.55
CA VAL A 37 10.52 -0.53 18.83
C VAL A 37 11.69 -1.09 18.03
N VAL A 38 12.53 -1.93 18.66
CA VAL A 38 13.66 -2.58 17.96
C VAL A 38 13.15 -3.51 16.86
N ALA A 39 12.10 -4.29 17.13
CA ALA A 39 11.48 -5.14 16.12
C ALA A 39 10.96 -4.33 14.94
N GLY A 40 10.23 -3.24 15.17
CA GLY A 40 9.73 -2.40 14.08
C GLY A 40 10.84 -1.65 13.33
N PHE A 41 11.95 -1.29 13.99
CA PHE A 41 13.12 -0.75 13.29
C PHE A 41 13.77 -1.79 12.37
N LEU A 42 13.97 -3.02 12.86
CA LEU A 42 14.48 -4.13 12.05
C LEU A 42 13.54 -4.44 10.87
N VAL A 43 12.23 -4.44 11.11
CA VAL A 43 11.22 -4.58 10.07
C VAL A 43 11.29 -3.41 9.10
N ALA A 44 11.42 -2.16 9.53
CA ALA A 44 11.51 -1.01 8.63
C ALA A 44 12.72 -1.09 7.68
N VAL A 45 13.84 -1.65 8.13
CA VAL A 45 15.06 -1.83 7.32
C VAL A 45 14.95 -3.07 6.42
N ALA A 46 14.45 -4.20 6.95
CA ALA A 46 14.42 -5.47 6.23
C ALA A 46 13.18 -5.61 5.32
N ALA A 47 12.05 -5.03 5.68
CA ALA A 47 10.78 -5.20 4.97
C ALA A 47 10.81 -4.66 3.54
N PRO A 48 11.48 -3.55 3.18
CA PRO A 48 11.60 -3.16 1.78
C PRO A 48 12.27 -4.26 0.92
N PHE A 49 13.27 -4.95 1.46
CA PHE A 49 13.93 -6.07 0.78
C PHE A 49 12.97 -7.25 0.61
N TRP A 50 12.30 -7.66 1.68
CA TRP A 50 11.31 -8.74 1.63
C TRP A 50 10.12 -8.39 0.73
N ALA A 51 9.63 -7.16 0.79
CA ALA A 51 8.55 -6.65 -0.05
C ALA A 51 8.91 -6.75 -1.54
N SER A 52 10.11 -6.33 -1.94
CA SER A 52 10.59 -6.52 -3.31
C SER A 52 10.65 -7.99 -3.71
N LEU A 53 11.09 -8.87 -2.80
CA LEU A 53 11.13 -10.32 -3.04
C LEU A 53 9.72 -10.91 -3.21
N LEU A 54 8.76 -10.48 -2.39
CA LEU A 54 7.37 -10.94 -2.46
C LEU A 54 6.62 -10.45 -3.71
N ILE A 55 7.06 -9.35 -4.33
CA ILE A 55 6.48 -8.86 -5.59
C ILE A 55 7.01 -9.64 -6.80
N LEU A 56 8.19 -10.28 -6.72
CA LEU A 56 8.81 -11.00 -7.85
C LEU A 56 7.89 -12.03 -8.53
N PRO A 57 7.07 -12.84 -7.83
CA PRO A 57 6.15 -13.76 -8.49
C PRO A 57 5.15 -13.04 -9.40
N GLY A 58 4.78 -11.80 -9.09
CA GLY A 58 3.95 -10.96 -9.96
C GLY A 58 4.62 -10.64 -11.30
N LEU A 59 5.95 -10.54 -11.35
CA LEU A 59 6.69 -10.27 -12.59
C LEU A 59 6.55 -11.39 -13.63
N LEU A 60 6.26 -12.62 -13.20
CA LEU A 60 5.98 -13.74 -14.11
C LEU A 60 4.80 -13.44 -15.03
N PHE A 61 3.84 -12.64 -14.57
CA PHE A 61 2.69 -12.20 -15.36
C PHE A 61 2.93 -10.84 -16.01
N ALA A 62 3.75 -9.98 -15.41
CA ALA A 62 4.04 -8.64 -15.91
C ALA A 62 4.78 -8.64 -17.26
N VAL A 63 5.80 -9.50 -17.41
CA VAL A 63 6.60 -9.59 -18.64
C VAL A 63 5.74 -10.02 -19.85
N PRO A 64 4.97 -11.12 -19.80
CA PRO A 64 4.09 -11.49 -20.90
C PRO A 64 2.92 -10.51 -21.09
N ALA A 65 2.48 -9.81 -20.04
CA ALA A 65 1.48 -8.75 -20.18
C ALA A 65 2.01 -7.60 -21.06
N ALA A 66 3.22 -7.12 -20.78
CA ALA A 66 3.86 -6.06 -21.55
C ALA A 66 4.04 -6.47 -23.02
N ALA A 67 4.56 -7.68 -23.27
CA ALA A 67 4.75 -8.18 -24.62
C ALA A 67 3.42 -8.35 -25.40
N ALA A 68 2.33 -8.76 -24.74
CA ALA A 68 1.02 -8.88 -25.36
C ALA A 68 0.39 -7.51 -25.67
N LEU A 69 0.54 -6.53 -24.78
CA LEU A 69 0.10 -5.15 -25.01
C LEU A 69 0.84 -4.51 -26.19
N GLU A 70 2.16 -4.70 -26.28
CA GLU A 70 2.98 -4.21 -27.40
C GLU A 70 2.57 -4.80 -28.75
N ARG A 71 2.15 -6.08 -28.76
CA ARG A 71 1.66 -6.78 -29.96
C ARG A 71 0.25 -6.36 -30.40
N GLY A 72 -0.44 -5.54 -29.61
CA GLY A 72 -1.81 -5.10 -29.87
C GLY A 72 -2.89 -6.07 -29.36
N ASP A 73 -2.50 -7.16 -28.67
CA ASP A 73 -3.42 -8.11 -28.04
C ASP A 73 -3.92 -7.56 -26.70
N GLY A 74 -4.69 -6.47 -26.77
CA GLY A 74 -5.15 -5.70 -25.62
C GLY A 74 -5.89 -6.54 -24.58
N VAL A 75 -6.63 -7.57 -24.98
CA VAL A 75 -7.38 -8.44 -24.06
C VAL A 75 -6.44 -9.30 -23.20
N ILE A 76 -5.50 -10.00 -23.82
CA ILE A 76 -4.54 -10.87 -23.11
C ILE A 76 -3.61 -10.01 -22.25
N GLY A 77 -3.12 -8.90 -22.80
CA GLY A 77 -2.32 -7.92 -22.07
C GLY A 77 -3.00 -7.39 -20.82
N THR A 78 -4.28 -6.98 -20.93
CA THR A 78 -5.05 -6.49 -19.77
C THR A 78 -5.30 -7.58 -18.72
N LEU A 79 -5.53 -8.83 -19.12
CA LEU A 79 -5.79 -9.93 -18.20
C LEU A 79 -4.54 -10.24 -17.35
N LEU A 80 -3.38 -10.40 -18.01
CA LEU A 80 -2.12 -10.70 -17.32
C LEU A 80 -1.64 -9.52 -16.45
N ALA A 81 -1.86 -8.28 -16.91
CA ALA A 81 -1.58 -7.09 -16.11
C ALA A 81 -2.48 -7.04 -14.85
N SER A 82 -3.75 -7.41 -14.99
CA SER A 82 -4.69 -7.48 -13.86
C SER A 82 -4.31 -8.56 -12.85
N LEU A 83 -3.82 -9.72 -13.31
CA LEU A 83 -3.28 -10.77 -12.42
C LEU A 83 -2.06 -10.28 -11.64
N THR A 84 -1.15 -9.56 -12.31
CA THR A 84 0.01 -8.93 -11.67
C THR A 84 -0.44 -7.95 -10.59
N GLY A 85 -1.40 -7.09 -10.91
CA GLY A 85 -1.99 -6.16 -9.94
C GLY A 85 -2.63 -6.88 -8.76
N LEU A 86 -3.42 -7.92 -9.02
CA LEU A 86 -4.12 -8.67 -7.97
C LEU A 86 -3.14 -9.28 -6.96
N TRP A 87 -2.01 -9.82 -7.45
CA TRP A 87 -0.94 -10.31 -6.60
C TRP A 87 -0.36 -9.20 -5.72
N SER A 88 0.08 -8.10 -6.33
CA SER A 88 0.69 -6.97 -5.60
C SER A 88 -0.26 -6.38 -4.55
N TYR A 89 -1.51 -6.11 -4.91
CA TYR A 89 -2.51 -5.61 -3.97
C TYR A 89 -2.77 -6.62 -2.85
N GLY A 90 -2.87 -7.90 -3.16
CA GLY A 90 -3.05 -8.96 -2.15
C GLY A 90 -1.90 -9.02 -1.14
N VAL A 91 -0.65 -9.03 -1.62
CA VAL A 91 0.54 -9.03 -0.77
C VAL A 91 0.55 -7.82 0.16
N VAL A 92 0.29 -6.63 -0.39
CA VAL A 92 0.28 -5.38 0.39
C VAL A 92 -0.85 -5.41 1.43
N THR A 93 -2.06 -5.85 1.05
CA THR A 93 -3.18 -5.98 1.99
C THR A 93 -2.84 -6.93 3.13
N VAL A 94 -2.31 -8.12 2.83
CA VAL A 94 -1.93 -9.10 3.86
C VAL A 94 -0.88 -8.52 4.80
N TRP A 95 0.11 -7.79 4.28
CA TRP A 95 1.12 -7.11 5.10
C TRP A 95 0.51 -6.06 6.03
N CYS A 96 -0.33 -5.17 5.50
CA CYS A 96 -0.99 -4.14 6.31
C CYS A 96 -1.84 -4.78 7.42
N LEU A 97 -2.61 -5.81 7.09
CA LEU A 97 -3.41 -6.55 8.08
C LEU A 97 -2.53 -7.23 9.13
N ALA A 98 -1.40 -7.83 8.73
CA ALA A 98 -0.46 -8.45 9.66
C ALA A 98 0.14 -7.43 10.64
N ALA A 99 0.50 -6.23 10.17
CA ALA A 99 1.00 -5.16 11.03
C ALA A 99 -0.03 -4.71 12.08
N PHE A 100 -1.29 -4.49 11.66
CA PHE A 100 -2.39 -4.13 12.55
C PHE A 100 -2.89 -5.29 13.42
N TRP A 101 -2.57 -6.53 13.09
CA TRP A 101 -2.85 -7.69 13.94
C TRP A 101 -1.77 -7.89 15.00
N TYR A 102 -0.49 -7.79 14.62
CA TYR A 102 0.64 -8.13 15.49
C TYR A 102 0.95 -7.06 16.55
N VAL A 103 0.98 -5.78 16.17
CA VAL A 103 1.39 -4.71 17.10
C VAL A 103 0.41 -4.55 18.25
N PRO A 104 -0.93 -4.51 18.05
CA PRO A 104 -1.87 -4.38 19.16
C PRO A 104 -1.91 -5.58 20.11
N GLN A 105 -1.35 -6.74 19.76
CA GLN A 105 -1.26 -7.88 20.71
C GLN A 105 -0.32 -7.59 21.89
N HIS A 106 0.58 -6.62 21.75
CA HIS A 106 1.52 -6.23 22.79
C HIS A 106 0.95 -5.12 23.69
N TRP A 107 -0.29 -4.67 23.45
CA TRP A 107 -0.93 -3.64 24.25
C TRP A 107 -1.43 -4.20 25.59
N HIS A 108 -1.04 -3.55 26.69
CA HIS A 108 -1.49 -3.91 28.03
C HIS A 108 -2.59 -2.97 28.57
N ARG A 109 -3.49 -3.51 29.40
CA ARG A 109 -4.53 -2.71 30.07
C ARG A 109 -3.89 -1.67 31.00
N GLY A 110 -3.95 -0.41 30.58
CA GLY A 110 -3.37 0.73 31.31
C GLY A 110 -2.58 1.68 30.42
N GLU A 111 -2.19 1.22 29.23
CA GLU A 111 -1.41 2.03 28.28
C GLU A 111 -2.31 2.68 27.23
N PRO A 112 -1.95 3.89 26.73
CA PRO A 112 -2.67 4.50 25.64
C PRO A 112 -2.52 3.66 24.37
N ILE A 113 -3.63 3.34 23.70
CA ILE A 113 -3.63 2.57 22.44
C ILE A 113 -3.07 3.36 21.25
N PHE A 114 -3.10 4.69 21.34
CA PHE A 114 -2.67 5.61 20.29
C PHE A 114 -1.24 5.35 19.75
N PRO A 115 -0.19 5.26 20.59
CA PRO A 115 1.16 4.96 20.12
C PRO A 115 1.28 3.61 19.40
N PHE A 116 0.57 2.58 19.85
CA PHE A 116 0.55 1.27 19.19
C PHE A 116 -0.07 1.35 17.80
N LEU A 117 -1.18 2.07 17.64
CA LEU A 117 -1.84 2.24 16.33
C LEU A 117 -0.99 3.09 15.38
N LEU A 118 -0.36 4.14 15.88
CA LEU A 118 0.54 4.99 15.11
C LEU A 118 1.74 4.20 14.60
N PHE A 119 2.32 3.36 15.47
CA PHE A 119 3.41 2.47 15.12
C PHE A 119 2.98 1.39 14.12
N SER A 120 1.80 0.78 14.32
CA SER A 120 1.21 -0.20 13.39
C SER A 120 1.06 0.39 11.99
N TYR A 121 0.56 1.63 11.91
CA TYR A 121 0.43 2.36 10.66
C TYR A 121 1.79 2.53 9.98
N ALA A 122 2.82 2.98 10.72
CA ALA A 122 4.15 3.18 10.16
C ALA A 122 4.79 1.87 9.63
N VAL A 123 4.60 0.76 10.36
CA VAL A 123 5.07 -0.57 9.94
C VAL A 123 4.27 -1.09 8.72
N ALA A 124 2.97 -0.79 8.66
CA ALA A 124 2.09 -1.19 7.57
C ALA A 124 2.41 -0.46 6.25
N THR A 125 2.73 0.84 6.29
CA THR A 125 2.88 1.68 5.09
C THR A 125 4.33 1.96 4.70
N GLY A 126 5.25 1.98 5.66
CA GLY A 126 6.65 2.38 5.48
C GLY A 126 7.38 1.61 4.36
N PRO A 127 7.36 0.26 4.36
CA PRO A 127 8.07 -0.52 3.35
C PRO A 127 7.56 -0.26 1.93
N TRP A 128 6.25 -0.11 1.77
CA TRP A 128 5.60 0.13 0.48
C TRP A 128 5.86 1.54 -0.06
N ALA A 129 6.05 2.52 0.82
CA ALA A 129 6.48 3.86 0.40
C ALA A 129 7.89 3.82 -0.23
N VAL A 130 8.82 3.06 0.36
CA VAL A 130 10.17 2.89 -0.18
C VAL A 130 10.14 2.16 -1.53
N VAL A 131 9.36 1.08 -1.65
CA VAL A 131 9.23 0.33 -2.91
C VAL A 131 8.61 1.20 -4.00
N ALA A 132 7.51 1.91 -3.72
CA ALA A 132 6.87 2.79 -4.70
C ALA A 132 7.78 3.95 -5.14
N GLN A 133 8.64 4.45 -4.24
CA GLN A 133 9.62 5.48 -4.60
C GLN A 133 10.70 4.94 -5.55
N LYS A 134 11.20 3.72 -5.31
CA LYS A 134 12.18 3.06 -6.19
C LYS A 134 11.58 2.77 -7.57
N ASP A 135 10.36 2.25 -7.61
CA ASP A 135 9.67 1.94 -8.87
C ASP A 135 9.38 3.22 -9.68
N ALA A 136 9.00 4.30 -9.00
CA ALA A 136 8.83 5.61 -9.61
C ALA A 136 10.10 6.15 -10.28
N GLN A 137 11.28 5.89 -9.71
CA GLN A 137 12.56 6.31 -10.29
C GLN A 137 12.92 5.47 -11.53
N SER A 138 12.43 4.24 -11.63
CA SER A 138 12.68 3.33 -12.75
C SER A 138 11.74 3.52 -13.96
N GLY A 139 10.80 4.46 -13.92
CA GLY A 139 9.94 4.83 -15.05
C GLY A 139 8.63 4.05 -15.19
N GLY A 140 8.34 3.08 -14.32
CA GLY A 140 7.13 2.22 -14.36
C GLY A 140 6.23 2.27 -13.12
N GLY A 141 6.36 3.29 -12.26
CA GLY A 141 5.84 3.26 -10.89
C GLY A 141 4.38 3.61 -10.64
N GLU A 142 3.51 3.72 -11.66
CA GLU A 142 2.11 4.16 -11.45
C GLU A 142 1.29 3.15 -10.64
N ALA A 143 1.40 1.85 -10.97
CA ALA A 143 0.71 0.80 -10.23
C ALA A 143 1.21 0.70 -8.77
N ALA A 144 2.52 0.85 -8.55
CA ALA A 144 3.11 0.85 -7.21
C ALA A 144 2.62 2.05 -6.37
N ARG A 145 2.53 3.25 -6.98
CA ARG A 145 1.98 4.44 -6.31
C ARG A 145 0.52 4.25 -5.93
N LEU A 146 -0.32 3.73 -6.85
CA LEU A 146 -1.74 3.48 -6.57
C LEU A 146 -1.92 2.44 -5.46
N THR A 147 -1.11 1.39 -5.46
CA THR A 147 -1.14 0.34 -4.42
C THR A 147 -0.77 0.93 -3.05
N THR A 148 0.33 1.69 -2.98
CA THR A 148 0.77 2.36 -1.74
C THR A 148 -0.23 3.41 -1.26
N SER A 149 -0.86 4.16 -2.16
CA SER A 149 -1.94 5.08 -1.80
C SER A 149 -3.14 4.36 -1.20
N GLY A 150 -3.54 3.22 -1.77
CA GLY A 150 -4.57 2.35 -1.19
C GLY A 150 -4.22 1.87 0.20
N ALA A 151 -2.97 1.44 0.40
CA ALA A 151 -2.47 0.99 1.71
C ALA A 151 -2.49 2.12 2.75
N CYS A 152 -2.03 3.33 2.39
CA CYS A 152 -2.04 4.49 3.29
C CYS A 152 -3.47 4.90 3.66
N ILE A 153 -4.37 5.00 2.69
CA ILE A 153 -5.78 5.36 2.93
C ILE A 153 -6.45 4.30 3.81
N GLY A 154 -6.30 3.02 3.48
CA GLY A 154 -6.91 1.93 4.24
C GLY A 154 -6.38 1.85 5.68
N SER A 155 -5.07 2.00 5.84
CA SER A 155 -4.42 2.01 7.16
C SER A 155 -4.84 3.23 8.01
N ALA A 156 -5.01 4.40 7.38
CA ALA A 156 -5.48 5.60 8.07
C ALA A 156 -6.96 5.47 8.49
N LEU A 157 -7.81 4.88 7.63
CA LEU A 157 -9.21 4.61 7.94
C LEU A 157 -9.35 3.56 9.06
N PHE A 158 -8.54 2.50 9.03
CA PHE A 158 -8.47 1.52 10.12
C PHE A 158 -8.15 2.21 11.45
N MET A 159 -7.09 3.00 11.48
CA MET A 159 -6.69 3.74 12.67
C MET A 159 -7.78 4.70 13.14
N GLY A 160 -8.38 5.47 12.24
CA GLY A 160 -9.48 6.39 12.56
C GLY A 160 -10.71 5.69 13.14
N TYR A 161 -11.10 4.54 12.57
CA TYR A 161 -12.20 3.73 13.07
C TYR A 161 -11.95 3.23 14.49
N VAL A 162 -10.76 2.71 14.77
CA VAL A 162 -10.41 2.20 16.10
C VAL A 162 -10.40 3.32 17.14
N LEU A 163 -9.95 4.53 16.78
CA LEU A 163 -9.88 5.67 17.68
C LEU A 163 -11.26 6.29 18.01
N LEU A 164 -12.18 6.29 17.04
CA LEU A 164 -13.51 6.89 17.22
C LEU A 164 -14.54 5.90 17.81
N SER A 165 -14.30 4.60 17.68
CA SER A 165 -15.24 3.58 18.12
C SER A 165 -15.11 3.29 19.61
N ARG A 166 -16.24 3.38 20.33
CA ARG A 166 -16.31 3.10 21.78
C ARG A 166 -16.03 1.63 22.13
N ARG A 167 -16.25 0.73 21.17
CA ARG A 167 -15.93 -0.71 21.21
C ARG A 167 -15.48 -1.14 19.82
N PRO A 168 -14.20 -1.02 19.48
CA PRO A 168 -13.72 -1.39 18.16
C PRO A 168 -13.81 -2.90 17.99
N ASP A 169 -14.47 -3.33 16.91
CA ASP A 169 -14.46 -4.73 16.48
C ASP A 169 -13.41 -4.91 15.39
N PHE A 170 -12.49 -5.86 15.58
CA PHE A 170 -11.38 -6.10 14.65
C PHE A 170 -11.89 -6.60 13.29
N MET A 171 -12.96 -7.40 13.27
CA MET A 171 -13.57 -7.88 12.04
C MET A 171 -14.07 -6.70 11.18
N THR A 172 -14.74 -5.73 11.82
CA THR A 172 -15.18 -4.51 11.15
C THR A 172 -13.99 -3.65 10.71
N ALA A 173 -12.93 -3.57 11.52
CA ALA A 173 -11.73 -2.79 11.21
C ALA A 173 -11.01 -3.28 9.94
N ILE A 174 -10.92 -4.60 9.71
CA ILE A 174 -10.30 -5.20 8.52
C ILE A 174 -10.91 -4.66 7.21
N TRP A 175 -12.22 -4.43 7.18
CA TRP A 175 -12.90 -3.92 5.98
C TRP A 175 -12.42 -2.51 5.59
N PHE A 176 -11.96 -1.70 6.54
CA PHE A 176 -11.39 -0.39 6.24
C PHE A 176 -10.03 -0.47 5.53
N VAL A 177 -9.36 -1.62 5.53
CA VAL A 177 -8.15 -1.87 4.72
C VAL A 177 -8.53 -2.53 3.39
N ILE A 178 -9.39 -3.55 3.43
CA ILE A 178 -9.75 -4.33 2.23
C ILE A 178 -10.51 -3.47 1.21
N VAL A 179 -11.50 -2.69 1.63
CA VAL A 179 -12.35 -1.92 0.70
C VAL A 179 -11.56 -0.88 -0.09
N PRO A 180 -10.72 -0.02 0.53
CA PRO A 180 -9.89 0.91 -0.23
C PRO A 180 -8.89 0.22 -1.16
N MET A 181 -8.31 -0.90 -0.73
CA MET A 181 -7.40 -1.70 -1.58
C MET A 181 -8.13 -2.27 -2.78
N ALA A 182 -9.32 -2.84 -2.61
CA ALA A 182 -10.14 -3.35 -3.69
C ALA A 182 -10.57 -2.24 -4.66
N LEU A 183 -10.98 -1.07 -4.15
CA LEU A 183 -11.35 0.08 -4.98
C LEU A 183 -10.16 0.58 -5.81
N MET A 184 -8.98 0.70 -5.21
CA MET A 184 -7.77 1.11 -5.91
C MET A 184 -7.32 0.06 -6.95
N PHE A 185 -7.51 -1.23 -6.66
CA PHE A 185 -7.28 -2.30 -7.63
C PHE A 185 -8.24 -2.19 -8.83
N LEU A 186 -9.54 -2.01 -8.59
CA LEU A 186 -10.50 -1.83 -9.68
C LEU A 186 -10.19 -0.59 -10.53
N PHE A 187 -9.74 0.49 -9.89
CA PHE A 187 -9.30 1.70 -10.57
C PHE A 187 -8.05 1.47 -11.43
N SER A 188 -7.07 0.70 -10.94
CA SER A 188 -5.86 0.39 -11.73
C SER A 188 -6.18 -0.51 -12.94
N VAL A 189 -7.08 -1.49 -12.78
CA VAL A 189 -7.58 -2.30 -13.91
C VAL A 189 -8.29 -1.42 -14.94
N PHE A 190 -9.13 -0.49 -14.49
CA PHE A 190 -9.81 0.45 -15.38
C PHE A 190 -8.81 1.31 -16.17
N ALA A 191 -7.78 1.86 -15.51
CA ALA A 191 -6.72 2.63 -16.16
C ALA A 191 -6.01 1.81 -17.25
N VAL A 192 -5.64 0.57 -16.95
CA VAL A 192 -5.00 -0.35 -17.92
C VAL A 192 -5.90 -0.63 -19.13
N ILE A 193 -7.22 -0.82 -18.92
CA ILE A 193 -8.17 -1.03 -20.03
C ILE A 193 -8.28 0.22 -20.91
N VAL A 194 -8.30 1.41 -20.31
CA VAL A 194 -8.35 2.68 -21.05
C VAL A 194 -7.11 2.86 -21.90
N ASP A 195 -5.92 2.59 -21.35
CA ASP A 195 -4.65 2.70 -22.07
C ASP A 195 -4.55 1.71 -23.23
N ALA A 196 -4.94 0.45 -23.01
CA ALA A 196 -4.99 -0.56 -24.08
C ALA A 196 -5.91 -0.13 -25.23
N ARG A 197 -7.07 0.49 -24.91
CA ARG A 197 -8.00 1.02 -25.92
C ARG A 197 -7.42 2.24 -26.65
N GLN A 198 -6.70 3.11 -25.97
CA GLN A 198 -6.05 4.27 -26.60
C GLN A 198 -4.93 3.84 -27.56
N GLN A 199 -4.11 2.85 -27.17
CA GLN A 199 -3.07 2.29 -28.03
C GLN A 199 -3.68 1.67 -29.31
N ALA A 200 -4.75 0.89 -29.18
CA ALA A 200 -5.47 0.33 -30.32
C ALA A 200 -6.05 1.42 -31.26
N ARG A 201 -6.52 2.55 -30.70
CA ARG A 201 -7.00 3.69 -31.51
C ARG A 201 -5.87 4.41 -32.25
N ARG A 202 -4.72 4.62 -31.61
CA ARG A 202 -3.55 5.25 -32.24
C ARG A 202 -3.02 4.42 -33.41
N GLN A 203 -2.97 3.10 -33.26
CA GLN A 203 -2.55 2.20 -34.35
C GLN A 203 -3.52 2.24 -35.54
N ARG A 204 -4.82 2.46 -35.31
CA ARG A 204 -5.83 2.57 -36.39
C ARG A 204 -5.86 3.93 -37.09
N GLY A 205 -5.46 5.01 -36.42
CA GLY A 205 -5.40 6.36 -37.01
C GLY A 205 -4.10 6.68 -37.76
N ALA A 206 -3.15 5.74 -37.80
CA ALA A 206 -1.87 5.86 -38.49
C ALA A 206 -1.88 5.23 -39.91
N TRP A 207 -3.04 4.79 -40.40
CA TRP A 207 -3.26 4.25 -41.74
C TRP A 207 -4.27 5.11 -42.51
#